data_AF-A0A2N1CA98-F1
#
_entry.id   AF-A0A2N1CA98-F1
#
_cell.length_a   1.000
_cell.length_b   1.000
_cell.length_c   1.000
_cell.angle_alpha   90.00
_cell.angle_beta   90.00
_cell.angle_gamma   90.00
#
_symmetry.space_group_name_H-M   'P 1'
#
loop_
_entity.id
_entity.type
_entity.pdbx_description
1 polymer ?
#
loop_
_entity_poly.entity_id
_entity_poly.type
_entity_poly.pdbx_seq_one_letter_code
_entity_poly.pdbx_strand_id
1 'polypeptide(L)'
;MESDFFPIFQPEFLMKKRTILMIESGFNLVQVDLLNAGNNIMRTSFEVIDPIEDVIGRFGSLKEAENFIKMLCLLNQEQAV
;
A
#
# COMPACT_ATOMS: atom_id res chain seq x y z
N MET A 1 -18.05 42.19 1.06
CA MET A 1 -18.26 41.02 1.93
C MET A 1 -17.43 39.92 1.30
N GLU A 2 -16.20 39.78 1.78
CA GLU A 2 -15.26 38.76 1.32
C GLU A 2 -15.85 37.40 1.72
N SER A 3 -16.33 36.64 0.74
CA SER A 3 -16.54 35.23 0.90
C SER A 3 -15.22 34.56 0.54
N ASP A 4 -14.41 34.29 1.54
CA ASP A 4 -13.24 33.43 1.45
C ASP A 4 -13.67 32.06 0.92
N PHE A 5 -13.64 31.93 -0.41
CA PHE A 5 -13.80 30.68 -1.09
C PHE A 5 -12.47 29.94 -0.92
N PHE A 6 -12.31 29.29 0.23
CA PHE A 6 -11.29 28.26 0.38
C PHE A 6 -11.48 27.29 -0.80
N PRO A 7 -10.48 27.06 -1.66
CA PRO A 7 -10.58 25.99 -2.62
C PRO A 7 -10.69 24.70 -1.82
N ILE A 8 -11.91 24.14 -1.76
CA ILE A 8 -12.14 22.75 -1.41
C ILE A 8 -11.27 21.98 -2.37
N PHE A 9 -10.22 21.35 -1.83
CA PHE A 9 -9.23 20.51 -2.52
C PHE A 9 -9.80 20.02 -3.85
N GLN A 10 -9.42 20.68 -4.94
CA GLN A 10 -9.83 20.23 -6.26
C GLN A 10 -9.21 18.83 -6.42
N PRO A 11 -9.98 17.79 -6.80
CA PRO A 11 -9.46 16.43 -6.96
C PRO A 11 -8.70 16.36 -8.29
N GLU A 12 -7.67 17.18 -8.43
CA GLU A 12 -6.83 17.28 -9.62
C GLU A 12 -5.96 16.03 -9.67
N PHE A 13 -6.56 14.97 -10.23
CA PHE A 13 -5.96 13.70 -10.64
C PHE A 13 -4.93 13.14 -9.66
N LEU A 14 -5.39 12.55 -8.56
CA LEU A 14 -4.55 11.66 -7.77
C LEU A 14 -4.30 10.37 -8.56
N MET A 15 -3.08 10.16 -9.02
CA MET A 15 -2.67 8.93 -9.71
C MET A 15 -2.16 7.91 -8.70
N LYS A 16 -2.62 6.65 -8.79
CA LYS A 16 -2.13 5.54 -7.97
C LYS A 16 -1.12 4.72 -8.78
N LYS A 17 0.13 4.71 -8.36
CA LYS A 17 1.17 3.84 -8.92
C LYS A 17 1.40 2.65 -8.00
N ARG A 18 1.41 1.45 -8.57
CA ARG A 18 1.69 0.20 -7.86
C ARG A 18 3.02 -0.37 -8.35
N THR A 19 3.88 -0.76 -7.42
CA THR A 19 5.17 -1.39 -7.70
C THR A 19 5.32 -2.61 -6.80
N ILE A 20 5.49 -3.80 -7.38
CA ILE A 20 5.80 -5.01 -6.62
C ILE A 20 7.25 -4.89 -6.12
N LEU A 21 7.43 -4.93 -4.80
CA LEU A 21 8.74 -4.87 -4.16
C LEU A 21 9.31 -6.26 -3.90
N MET A 22 8.46 -7.20 -3.48
CA MET A 22 8.86 -8.54 -3.06
C MET A 22 7.72 -9.53 -3.30
N ILE A 23 8.09 -10.77 -3.57
CA ILE A 23 7.19 -11.93 -3.60
C ILE A 23 7.76 -12.94 -2.61
N GLU A 24 7.01 -13.33 -1.59
CA GLU A 24 7.46 -14.25 -0.54
C GLU A 24 6.32 -15.17 -0.11
N SER A 25 6.56 -16.49 -0.13
CA SER A 25 5.57 -17.51 0.30
C SER A 25 4.18 -17.37 -0.33
N GLY A 26 4.13 -16.88 -1.58
CA GLY A 26 2.88 -16.62 -2.31
C GLY A 26 2.24 -15.25 -2.05
N PHE A 27 2.79 -14.47 -1.12
CA PHE A 27 2.34 -13.10 -0.86
C PHE A 27 3.15 -12.10 -1.69
N ASN A 28 2.48 -11.08 -2.23
CA ASN A 28 3.10 -9.96 -2.93
C ASN A 28 3.10 -8.73 -2.02
N LEU A 29 4.28 -8.15 -1.82
CA LEU A 29 4.43 -6.85 -1.17
C LEU A 29 4.45 -5.76 -2.23
N VAL A 30 3.45 -4.88 -2.20
CA VAL A 30 3.25 -3.83 -3.20
C VAL A 30 3.41 -2.47 -2.57
N GLN A 31 4.34 -1.67 -3.07
CA GLN A 31 4.38 -0.24 -2.81
C GLN A 31 3.30 0.46 -3.62
N VAL A 32 2.56 1.31 -2.94
CA VAL A 32 1.50 2.13 -3.49
C VAL A 32 1.84 3.59 -3.26
N ASP A 33 2.19 4.26 -4.35
CA ASP A 33 2.44 5.70 -4.36
C ASP A 33 1.21 6.43 -4.89
N LEU A 34 0.70 7.36 -4.08
CA LEU A 34 -0.31 8.32 -4.47
C LEU A 34 0.41 9.57 -4.96
N LEU A 35 0.27 9.86 -6.24
CA LEU A 35 0.91 10.96 -6.93
C LEU A 35 -0.09 12.10 -7.12
N ASN A 36 0.35 13.35 -7.02
CA ASN A 36 -0.45 14.50 -7.48
C ASN A 36 -0.35 14.68 -9.00
N ALA A 37 -1.10 15.64 -9.55
CA ALA A 37 -1.08 15.98 -10.97
C ALA A 37 0.32 16.35 -11.53
N GLY A 38 1.27 16.72 -10.67
CA GLY A 38 2.66 17.01 -11.02
C GLY A 38 3.60 15.79 -10.94
N ASN A 39 3.08 14.57 -10.83
CA ASN A 39 3.84 13.33 -10.60
C ASN A 39 4.69 13.33 -9.32
N ASN A 40 4.37 14.16 -8.33
CA ASN A 40 5.03 14.14 -7.03
C ASN A 40 4.32 13.16 -6.10
N ILE A 41 5.09 12.35 -5.39
CA ILE A 41 4.56 11.41 -4.40
C ILE A 41 4.03 12.20 -3.21
N MET A 42 2.71 12.14 -3.00
CA MET A 42 2.04 12.72 -1.82
C MET A 42 2.01 11.74 -0.66
N ARG A 43 1.86 10.44 -0.95
CA ARG A 43 1.78 9.40 0.06
C ARG A 43 2.31 8.09 -0.50
N THR A 44 3.13 7.41 0.29
CA THR A 44 3.48 6.01 0.04
C THR A 44 2.79 5.14 1.09
N SER A 45 2.31 3.99 0.66
CA SER A 45 1.75 2.94 1.51
C SER A 45 2.16 1.58 0.96
N PHE A 46 2.05 0.54 1.77
CA PHE A 46 2.45 -0.81 1.40
C PHE A 46 1.24 -1.73 1.55
N GLU A 47 0.88 -2.43 0.48
CA GLU A 47 -0.19 -3.42 0.44
C GLU A 47 0.45 -4.82 0.44
N VAL A 48 -0.06 -5.73 1.26
CA VAL A 48 0.27 -7.16 1.20
C VAL A 48 -0.90 -7.86 0.51
N ILE A 49 -0.62 -8.54 -0.59
CA ILE A 49 -1.59 -9.23 -1.44
C ILE A 49 -1.34 -10.73 -1.33
N ASP A 50 -2.40 -11.51 -1.21
CA ASP A 50 -2.33 -12.97 -1.12
C ASP A 50 -2.31 -13.65 -2.51
N PRO A 51 -2.18 -14.99 -2.58
CA PRO A 51 -2.14 -15.72 -3.85
C PRO A 51 -3.43 -15.64 -4.69
N ILE A 52 -4.57 -15.27 -4.09
CA ILE A 52 -5.85 -15.09 -4.80
C ILE A 52 -6.08 -13.62 -5.21
N GLU A 53 -5.02 -12.81 -5.15
CA GLU A 53 -4.97 -11.39 -5.52
C GLU A 53 -5.75 -10.45 -4.59
N ASP A 54 -6.08 -10.89 -3.37
CA ASP A 54 -6.77 -10.08 -2.37
C ASP A 54 -5.79 -9.30 -1.47
N VAL A 55 -6.11 -8.04 -1.20
CA VAL A 55 -5.33 -7.20 -0.28
C VAL A 55 -5.66 -7.56 1.16
N ILE A 56 -4.76 -8.28 1.82
CA ILE A 56 -4.93 -8.76 3.20
C ILE A 56 -4.31 -7.83 4.26
N GLY A 57 -3.52 -6.84 3.84
CA GLY A 57 -2.92 -5.86 4.76
C GLY A 57 -2.54 -4.55 4.07
N ARG A 58 -2.66 -3.43 4.80
CA ARG A 58 -2.22 -2.10 4.36
C ARG A 58 -1.42 -1.43 5.47
N PHE A 59 -0.24 -0.95 5.13
CA PHE A 59 0.74 -0.46 6.11
C PHE A 59 1.29 0.90 5.69
N GLY A 60 1.65 1.71 6.69
CA GLY A 60 2.33 2.99 6.48
C GLY A 60 3.85 2.84 6.32
N SER A 61 4.41 1.73 6.80
CA SER A 61 5.83 1.43 6.75
C SER A 61 6.12 0.13 6.01
N LEU A 62 7.20 0.13 5.23
CA LEU A 62 7.71 -1.07 4.56
C LEU A 62 8.02 -2.16 5.60
N LYS A 63 8.60 -1.75 6.73
CA LYS A 63 9.04 -2.67 7.78
C LYS A 63 7.86 -3.40 8.44
N GLU A 64 6.74 -2.72 8.62
CA GLU A 64 5.52 -3.32 9.18
C GLU A 64 4.96 -4.37 8.23
N ALA A 65 4.93 -4.07 6.93
CA ALA A 65 4.45 -4.99 5.92
C ALA A 65 5.35 -6.24 5.79
N GLU A 66 6.67 -6.07 5.82
CA GLU A 66 7.62 -7.19 5.86
C GLU A 66 7.44 -8.06 7.10
N ASN A 67 7.27 -7.45 8.28
CA ASN A 67 7.06 -8.19 9.52
C ASN A 67 5.73 -8.97 9.49
N PHE A 68 4.69 -8.41 8.89
CA PHE A 68 3.42 -9.07 8.69
C PHE A 68 3.56 -10.32 7.80
N ILE A 69 4.26 -10.22 6.66
CA ILE A 69 4.54 -11.37 5.79
C ILE A 69 5.32 -12.45 6.55
N LYS A 70 6.35 -12.08 7.32
CA LYS A 70 7.10 -13.04 8.15
C LYS A 70 6.22 -13.76 9.16
N MET A 71 5.31 -13.04 9.81
CA MET A 71 4.34 -13.64 10.73
C MET A 71 3.45 -14.66 10.00
N LEU A 72 2.93 -14.33 8.81
CA LEU A 72 2.12 -15.26 8.01
C LEU A 72 2.91 -16.50 7.59
N CYS A 73 4.18 -16.33 7.20
CA CYS A 73 5.07 -17.45 6.87
C CYS A 73 5.23 -18.41 8.05
N LEU A 74 5.42 -17.89 9.27
CA LEU A 74 5.56 -18.70 10.48
C LEU A 74 4.27 -19.47 10.80
N LEU A 75 3.10 -18.81 10.71
CA LEU A 75 1.81 -19.45 10.96
C LEU A 75 1.51 -20.58 9.96
N ASN A 76 1.89 -20.42 8.70
CA ASN A 76 1.74 -21.47 7.69
C ASN A 76 2.65 -22.68 7.95
N GLN A 77 3.82 -22.47 8.57
CA GLN A 77 4.72 -23.56 8.96
C GLN A 77 4.18 -24.37 10.14
N GLU A 78 3.55 -23.71 11.11
CA GLU A 78 2.97 -24.37 12.28
C GLU A 78 1.73 -25.23 11.95
N GLN A 79 0.98 -24.88 10.90
CA GLN A 79 -0.20 -25.66 10.46
C GLN A 79 0.15 -26.90 9.62
N ALA A 80 1.42 -27.05 9.20
CA ALA A 80 1.87 -28.16 8.37
C ALA A 80 2.41 -29.36 9.16
N VAL A 81 2.25 -29.37 10.50
CA VAL A 81 2.73 -30.42 11.42
C VAL A 81 1.58 -31.26 11.96
#